data_AF-A0A443SEL0-F1
#
_entry.id   AF-A0A443SEL0-F1
#
_cell.length_a   1.000
_cell.length_b   1.000
_cell.length_c   1.000
_cell.angle_alpha   90.00
_cell.angle_beta   90.00
_cell.angle_gamma   90.00
#
_symmetry.space_group_name_H-M   'P 1'
#
loop_
_entity.id
_entity.type
_entity.pdbx_description
1 polymer ?
#
loop_
_entity_poly.entity_id
_entity_poly.type
_entity_poly.pdbx_seq_one_letter_code
_entity_poly.pdbx_strand_id
1 'polypeptide(L)'
;MSIVDEETRWFKDGQQLQVNNASDNRLVTSGGNNGSHPSLIIWQLSREDSGDYFCELHNAMGRGRPKLPLRLSVLYVTSVVLQIEP
;
A
#
# COMPACT_ATOMS: atom_id res chain seq x y z
N MET A 1 -0.43 -5.81 -30.97
CA MET A 1 -0.24 -4.52 -30.30
C MET A 1 -0.38 -4.80 -28.81
N SER A 2 0.73 -5.05 -28.11
CA SER A 2 0.69 -5.56 -26.74
C SER A 2 0.41 -4.43 -25.75
N ILE A 3 -0.69 -4.57 -25.01
CA ILE A 3 -1.15 -3.66 -23.97
C ILE A 3 -0.34 -4.00 -22.71
N VAL A 4 0.76 -3.29 -22.45
CA VAL A 4 1.64 -3.58 -21.28
C VAL A 4 1.91 -2.34 -20.41
N ASP A 5 1.24 -1.22 -20.65
CA ASP A 5 1.50 0.02 -19.89
C ASP A 5 0.56 0.24 -18.69
N GLU A 6 -0.31 -0.72 -18.35
CA GLU A 6 -1.18 -0.60 -17.18
C GLU A 6 -0.46 -1.04 -15.90
N GLU A 7 -0.08 -0.08 -15.06
CA GLU A 7 0.63 -0.32 -13.80
C GLU A 7 -0.13 0.33 -12.64
N THR A 8 -0.31 -0.41 -11.54
CA THR A 8 -0.81 0.14 -10.27
C THR A 8 0.33 0.23 -9.27
N ARG A 9 0.61 1.43 -8.78
CA ARG A 9 1.61 1.67 -7.72
C ARG A 9 0.91 2.06 -6.43
N TRP A 10 1.38 1.53 -5.30
CA TRP A 10 0.80 1.80 -3.99
C TRP A 10 1.74 2.66 -3.14
N PHE A 11 1.16 3.53 -2.33
CA PHE A 11 1.87 4.46 -1.47
C PHE A 11 1.29 4.43 -0.05
N LYS A 12 2.18 4.53 0.94
CA LYS A 12 1.87 4.76 2.35
C LYS A 12 2.62 5.99 2.83
N ASP A 13 1.91 6.96 3.40
CA ASP A 13 2.48 8.21 3.93
C ASP A 13 3.37 8.95 2.91
N GLY A 14 3.02 8.85 1.63
CA GLY A 14 3.76 9.43 0.51
C GLY A 14 4.92 8.58 -0.02
N GLN A 15 5.29 7.48 0.63
CA GLN A 15 6.35 6.58 0.18
C GLN A 15 5.78 5.40 -0.62
N GLN A 16 6.41 5.09 -1.76
CA GLN A 16 6.01 3.95 -2.58
C GLN A 16 6.30 2.62 -1.89
N LEU A 17 5.28 1.76 -1.83
CA LEU A 17 5.36 0.40 -1.29
C LEU A 17 5.99 -0.55 -2.31
N GLN A 18 6.82 -1.47 -1.82
CA GLN A 18 7.42 -2.54 -2.62
C GLN A 18 6.53 -3.79 -2.51
N VAL A 19 5.47 -3.82 -3.31
CA VAL A 19 4.47 -4.91 -3.27
C VAL A 19 4.96 -6.12 -4.08
N ASN A 20 4.61 -7.34 -3.65
CA ASN A 20 5.06 -8.60 -4.25
C ASN A 20 6.59 -8.78 -4.23
N ASN A 21 7.27 -8.16 -3.26
CA ASN A 21 8.69 -8.36 -3.04
C ASN A 21 8.91 -9.69 -2.30
N ALA A 22 9.87 -10.49 -2.75
CA ALA A 22 10.19 -11.79 -2.14
C ALA A 22 10.59 -11.70 -0.66
N SER A 23 11.05 -10.53 -0.20
CA SER A 23 11.42 -10.30 1.20
C SER A 23 10.25 -9.91 2.11
N ASP A 24 9.12 -9.47 1.56
CA ASP A 24 7.94 -9.06 2.33
C ASP A 24 6.66 -9.63 1.70
N ASN A 25 6.29 -10.82 2.16
CA ASN A 25 5.10 -11.54 1.70
C ASN A 25 3.79 -11.02 2.34
N ARG A 26 3.83 -9.92 3.12
CA ARG A 26 2.63 -9.36 3.76
C ARG A 26 1.81 -8.52 2.80
N LEU A 27 2.45 -7.85 1.83
CA LEU A 27 1.78 -6.97 0.89
C LEU A 27 1.48 -7.70 -0.41
N VAL A 28 0.20 -7.85 -0.73
CA VAL A 28 -0.27 -8.54 -1.94
C VAL A 28 -1.25 -7.64 -2.70
N THR A 29 -1.14 -7.61 -4.02
CA THR A 29 -2.10 -6.91 -4.89
C THR A 29 -3.01 -7.87 -5.63
N SER A 30 -4.29 -7.47 -5.79
CA SER A 30 -5.26 -8.19 -6.61
C SER A 30 -6.04 -7.22 -7.50
N GLY A 31 -6.64 -7.75 -8.58
CA GLY A 31 -7.51 -6.99 -9.50
C GLY A 31 -6.78 -6.01 -10.44
N GLY A 32 -5.45 -6.05 -10.50
CA GLY A 32 -4.62 -4.96 -11.02
C GLY A 32 -3.97 -5.15 -12.39
N ASN A 33 -4.36 -6.14 -13.20
CA ASN A 33 -3.70 -6.35 -14.50
C ASN A 33 -4.34 -5.50 -15.62
N ASN A 34 -5.60 -5.08 -15.43
CA ASN A 34 -6.43 -4.43 -16.47
C ASN A 34 -7.23 -3.22 -15.92
N GLY A 35 -6.76 -2.56 -14.84
CA GLY A 35 -7.35 -1.34 -14.28
C GLY A 35 -8.73 -1.46 -13.58
N SER A 36 -9.39 -2.62 -13.62
CA SER A 36 -10.72 -2.80 -13.04
C SER A 36 -10.64 -3.25 -11.58
N HIS A 37 -10.63 -2.26 -10.67
CA HIS A 37 -10.69 -2.42 -9.20
C HIS A 37 -9.40 -2.97 -8.55
N PRO A 38 -8.31 -2.18 -8.54
CA PRO A 38 -7.08 -2.56 -7.84
C PRO A 38 -7.32 -2.64 -6.32
N SER A 39 -6.79 -3.69 -5.70
CA SER A 39 -6.86 -3.91 -4.26
C SER A 39 -5.49 -4.16 -3.67
N LEU A 40 -5.19 -3.53 -2.52
CA LEU A 40 -4.02 -3.81 -1.69
C LEU A 40 -4.47 -4.63 -0.48
N ILE A 41 -3.85 -5.79 -0.30
CA ILE A 41 -4.08 -6.69 0.82
C ILE A 41 -2.82 -6.63 1.70
N ILE A 42 -3.02 -6.41 3.00
CA ILE A 42 -1.95 -6.36 4.01
C ILE A 42 -2.20 -7.49 5.01
N TRP A 43 -1.34 -8.50 4.99
CA TRP A 43 -1.38 -9.62 5.93
C TRP A 43 -0.65 -9.30 7.22
N GLN A 44 -1.09 -9.93 8.32
CA GLN A 44 -0.44 -9.84 9.63
C GLN A 44 -0.33 -8.38 10.17
N LEU A 45 -1.39 -7.59 10.03
CA LEU A 45 -1.41 -6.17 10.41
C LEU A 45 -0.72 -5.87 11.76
N SER A 46 0.09 -4.82 11.78
CA SER A 46 0.68 -4.25 12.98
C SER A 46 0.33 -2.77 13.10
N ARG A 47 0.63 -2.15 14.24
CA ARG A 47 0.32 -0.73 14.48
C ARG A 47 1.02 0.20 13.48
N GLU A 48 2.18 -0.21 12.99
CA GLU A 48 3.00 0.49 12.00
C GLU A 48 2.33 0.57 10.62
N ASP A 49 1.36 -0.30 10.34
CA ASP A 49 0.54 -0.24 9.12
C ASP A 49 -0.53 0.87 9.17
N SER A 50 -0.70 1.57 10.30
CA SER A 50 -1.55 2.77 10.30
C SER A 50 -0.90 3.88 9.46
N GLY A 51 -1.72 4.63 8.73
CA GLY A 51 -1.22 5.71 7.87
C GLY A 51 -2.16 6.07 6.72
N ASP A 52 -1.69 6.95 5.85
CA ASP A 52 -2.40 7.43 4.68
C ASP A 52 -1.99 6.65 3.43
N TYR A 53 -2.94 5.95 2.82
CA TYR A 53 -2.74 5.09 1.66
C TYR A 53 -3.39 5.67 0.41
N PHE A 54 -2.72 5.51 -0.73
CA PHE A 54 -3.31 5.76 -2.04
C PHE A 54 -2.66 4.89 -3.11
N CYS A 55 -3.35 4.72 -4.24
CA CYS A 55 -2.76 4.15 -5.44
C CYS A 55 -2.57 5.23 -6.52
N GLU A 56 -1.55 5.03 -7.36
CA GLU A 56 -1.39 5.70 -8.63
C GLU A 56 -1.62 4.69 -9.74
N LEU A 57 -2.51 5.02 -10.66
CA LEU A 57 -2.76 4.24 -11.88
C LEU A 57 -2.01 4.87 -13.03
N HIS A 58 -1.19 4.09 -13.73
CA HIS A 58 -0.50 4.51 -14.93
C HIS A 58 -1.02 3.71 -16.12
N ASN A 59 -1.25 4.41 -17.25
CA ASN A 59 -1.48 3.81 -18.56
C ASN A 59 -0.80 4.68 -19.63
N ALA A 60 -0.93 4.28 -20.90
CA ALA A 60 -0.37 5.02 -22.04
C ALA A 60 -0.84 6.48 -22.14
N MET A 61 -1.97 6.83 -21.52
CA MET A 61 -2.55 8.19 -21.55
C MET A 61 -2.06 9.06 -20.39
N GLY A 62 -1.46 8.49 -19.34
CA GLY A 62 -0.91 9.26 -18.23
C GLY A 62 -1.04 8.57 -16.88
N ARG A 63 -1.12 9.39 -15.83
CA ARG A 63 -1.18 8.93 -14.42
C ARG A 63 -2.37 9.54 -13.71
N GLY A 64 -3.14 8.70 -13.01
CA GLY A 64 -4.24 9.10 -12.16
C GLY A 64 -3.89 8.89 -10.68
N ARG A 65 -4.11 9.92 -9.86
CA ARG A 65 -4.02 9.84 -8.40
C ARG A 65 -5.32 10.34 -7.78
N PRO A 66 -5.77 9.76 -6.66
CA PRO A 66 -6.90 10.30 -5.93
C PRO A 66 -6.54 11.67 -5.34
N LYS A 67 -7.53 12.55 -5.20
CA LYS A 67 -7.35 13.90 -4.61
C LYS A 67 -6.99 13.84 -3.12
N LEU A 68 -7.47 12.80 -2.43
CA LEU A 68 -7.28 12.59 -1.00
C LEU A 68 -6.85 11.15 -0.76
N PRO A 69 -5.91 10.90 0.17
CA PRO A 69 -5.56 9.55 0.59
C PRO A 69 -6.66 8.95 1.48
N LEU A 70 -6.66 7.62 1.56
CA LEU A 70 -7.44 6.84 2.52
C LEU A 70 -6.63 6.64 3.80
N ARG A 71 -7.14 7.07 4.95
CA ARG A 71 -6.48 6.81 6.23
C ARG A 71 -6.87 5.43 6.78
N LEU A 72 -5.88 4.56 6.95
CA LEU A 72 -6.01 3.28 7.66
C LEU A 72 -5.64 3.46 9.14
N SER A 73 -6.52 3.02 10.03
CA SER A 73 -6.28 3.03 11.48
C SER A 73 -6.32 1.59 12.01
N VAL A 74 -5.15 1.05 12.35
CA VAL A 74 -5.05 -0.28 12.97
C VAL A 74 -5.26 -0.13 14.46
N LEU A 75 -6.30 -0.77 14.99
CA LEU A 75 -6.56 -0.80 16.44
C LEU A 75 -5.75 -1.95 17.06
N TYR A 76 -4.94 -1.63 18.07
CA TYR A 76 -4.06 -2.57 18.74
C TYR A 76 -4.10 -2.36 20.26
N VAL A 77 -3.76 -3.40 21.01
CA VAL A 77 -3.67 -3.31 22.49
C VAL A 77 -2.47 -2.47 22.90
N THR A 78 -2.59 -1.71 23.98
CA THR A 78 -1.49 -0.87 24.49
C THR A 78 -0.28 -1.74 24.85
N SER A 79 0.89 -1.44 24.29
CA SER A 79 2.17 -2.02 24.69
C SER A 79 2.90 -1.06 25.60
N VAL A 80 3.35 -1.53 26.77
CA VAL A 80 4.15 -0.76 27.72
C VAL A 80 5.53 -1.39 27.76
N VAL A 81 6.56 -0.62 27.40
CA VAL A 81 7.96 -1.06 27.44
C VAL A 81 8.65 -0.32 28.59
N LEU A 82 9.34 -1.07 29.45
CA LEU A 82 10.17 -0.49 30.50
C LEU A 82 11.49 -0.01 29.85
N GLN A 83 11.72 1.30 29.84
CA GLN A 83 13.01 1.87 29.43
C GLN A 83 13.77 2.27 30.70
N ILE A 84 14.89 1.59 30.98
CA ILE A 84 15.81 1.95 32.06
C ILE A 84 16.94 2.75 31.42
N GLU A 85 17.01 4.05 31.70
CA GLU A 85 18.17 4.87 31.37
C GLU A 85 19.18 4.81 32.53
N PRO A 86 20.49 4.63 32.25
CA PRO A 86 21.52 4.54 33.28
C PRO A 86 21.76 5.84 34.06
#